data_AF-W1YML2-F1
#
_entry.id   AF-W1YML2-F1
#
_cell.length_a   1.000
_cell.length_b   1.000
_cell.length_c   1.000
_cell.angle_alpha   90.00
_cell.angle_beta   90.00
_cell.angle_gamma   90.00
#
_symmetry.space_group_name_H-M   'P 1'
#
loop_
_entity.id
_entity.type
_entity.pdbx_description
1 polymer ?
#
loop_
_entity_poly.entity_id
_entity_poly.type
_entity_poly.pdbx_seq_one_letter_code
_entity_poly.pdbx_strand_id
1 'polypeptide(L)'
;QANGDWNRSAEILSDAAQSLEKAGADYIVICTNTMHKVADEIKRHIYIPLLHIAEMTAVELEKSGITKVGLLGTKYTMQQDFYKCILENRGIHVVIPNEDQVELVNDIIYNELCLGVIS
;
A
#
# COMPACT_ATOMS: atom_id res chain seq x y z
N GLN A 1 8.48 9.53 3.24
CA GLN A 1 7.00 9.70 3.22
C GLN A 1 6.48 10.97 3.89
N ALA A 2 6.82 11.29 5.16
CA ALA A 2 6.17 12.39 5.90
C ALA A 2 6.30 13.77 5.23
N ASN A 3 7.46 14.05 4.61
CA ASN A 3 7.70 15.30 3.90
C ASN A 3 7.32 15.24 2.40
N GLY A 4 6.62 14.20 1.95
CA GLY A 4 6.27 14.00 0.55
C GLY A 4 7.45 13.64 -0.38
N ASP A 5 8.66 13.45 0.15
CA ASP A 5 9.84 13.09 -0.64
C ASP A 5 9.83 11.59 -1.02
N TRP A 6 9.14 11.30 -2.12
CA TRP A 6 8.99 9.94 -2.64
C TRP A 6 10.24 9.45 -3.34
N ASN A 7 11.01 10.32 -3.99
CA ASN A 7 12.26 9.94 -4.65
C ASN A 7 13.27 9.44 -3.62
N ARG A 8 13.49 10.21 -2.55
CA ARG A 8 14.39 9.77 -1.47
C ARG A 8 13.90 8.50 -0.78
N SER A 9 12.58 8.38 -0.63
CA SER A 9 11.96 7.17 -0.10
C SER A 9 12.22 5.94 -0.99
N ALA A 10 12.13 6.10 -2.31
CA ALA A 10 12.41 5.05 -3.28
C ALA A 10 13.89 4.66 -3.29
N GLU A 11 14.80 5.62 -3.22
CA GLU A 11 16.25 5.36 -3.10
C GLU A 11 16.56 4.47 -1.89
N ILE A 12 16.14 4.90 -0.70
CA ILE A 12 16.40 4.18 0.56
C ILE A 12 15.84 2.75 0.51
N LEU A 13 14.60 2.59 0.01
CA LEU A 13 13.98 1.27 -0.07
C LEU A 13 14.59 0.38 -1.16
N SER A 14 15.07 0.96 -2.26
CA SER A 14 15.75 0.22 -3.33
C SER A 14 17.10 -0.31 -2.86
N ASP A 15 17.85 0.48 -2.08
CA ASP A 15 19.11 0.05 -1.46
C ASP A 15 18.89 -1.11 -0.47
N ALA A 16 17.84 -1.01 0.35
CA ALA A 16 17.46 -2.07 1.28
C ALA A 16 17.04 -3.35 0.53
N ALA A 17 16.23 -3.25 -0.52
CA ALA A 17 15.79 -4.38 -1.33
C ALA A 17 16.97 -5.09 -2.02
N GLN A 18 17.90 -4.35 -2.62
CA GLN A 18 19.13 -4.90 -3.21
C GLN A 18 20.01 -5.61 -2.17
N SER A 19 20.07 -5.08 -0.94
CA SER A 19 20.83 -5.69 0.15
C SER A 19 20.23 -7.04 0.56
N LEU A 20 18.90 -7.12 0.64
CA LEU A 20 18.19 -8.38 0.93
C LEU A 20 18.35 -9.39 -0.21
N GLU A 21 18.27 -8.96 -1.46
CA GLU A 21 18.53 -9.82 -2.63
C GLU A 21 19.95 -10.40 -2.59
N LYS A 22 20.97 -9.58 -2.36
CA LYS A 22 22.36 -10.04 -2.22
C LYS A 22 22.57 -10.99 -1.05
N ALA A 23 21.73 -10.90 -0.01
CA ALA A 23 21.74 -11.81 1.12
C ALA A 23 21.03 -13.15 0.83
N GLY A 24 20.46 -13.34 -0.37
CA GLY A 24 19.83 -14.58 -0.80
C GLY A 24 18.31 -14.64 -0.57
N ALA A 25 17.64 -13.51 -0.42
CA ALA A 25 16.17 -13.49 -0.37
C ALA A 25 15.58 -13.95 -1.71
N ASP A 26 14.56 -14.81 -1.67
CA ASP A 26 13.84 -15.27 -2.87
C ASP A 26 12.79 -14.26 -3.37
N TYR A 27 12.28 -13.39 -2.49
CA TYR A 27 11.30 -12.35 -2.78
C TYR A 27 11.32 -11.25 -1.71
N ILE A 28 10.75 -10.10 -2.05
CA ILE A 28 10.64 -8.92 -1.17
C ILE A 28 9.17 -8.65 -0.82
N VAL A 29 8.92 -8.29 0.44
CA VAL A 29 7.63 -7.76 0.92
C VAL A 29 7.87 -6.40 1.56
N ILE A 30 7.08 -5.40 1.17
CA ILE A 30 7.07 -4.09 1.83
C ILE A 30 6.06 -4.16 2.98
N CYS A 31 6.52 -4.09 4.22
CA CYS A 31 5.65 -4.21 5.41
C CYS A 31 4.91 -2.90 5.76
N THR A 32 4.38 -2.18 4.77
CA THR A 32 3.62 -0.94 4.95
C THR A 32 2.80 -0.64 3.70
N ASN A 33 1.53 -0.23 3.88
CA ASN A 33 0.64 0.11 2.76
C ASN A 33 1.19 1.29 1.94
N THR A 34 1.51 2.40 2.58
CA THR A 34 1.84 3.67 1.90
C THR A 34 3.07 3.55 1.00
N MET A 35 4.10 2.80 1.41
CA MET A 35 5.36 2.73 0.63
C MET A 35 5.25 1.88 -0.64
N HIS A 36 4.12 1.17 -0.83
CA HIS A 36 3.84 0.55 -2.12
C HIS A 36 3.67 1.57 -3.25
N LYS A 37 3.45 2.85 -2.92
CA LYS A 37 3.53 3.96 -3.89
C LYS A 37 4.84 3.98 -4.69
N VAL A 38 5.95 3.52 -4.13
CA VAL A 38 7.26 3.47 -4.80
C VAL A 38 7.67 2.04 -5.20
N ALA A 39 6.74 1.07 -5.16
CA ALA A 39 7.03 -0.33 -5.46
C ALA A 39 7.59 -0.53 -6.87
N ASP A 40 7.05 0.18 -7.86
CA ASP A 40 7.52 0.07 -9.25
C ASP A 40 8.95 0.58 -9.42
N GLU A 41 9.36 1.59 -8.64
CA GLU A 41 10.74 2.08 -8.66
C GLU A 41 11.68 1.08 -8.00
N ILE A 42 11.28 0.45 -6.88
CA ILE A 42 12.07 -0.60 -6.23
C ILE A 42 12.24 -1.80 -7.18
N LYS A 43 11.16 -2.22 -7.87
CA LYS A 43 11.18 -3.33 -8.84
C LYS A 43 12.18 -3.13 -9.97
N ARG A 44 12.54 -1.88 -10.33
CA ARG A 44 13.56 -1.60 -11.36
C ARG A 44 14.99 -1.88 -10.91
N HIS A 45 15.21 -2.01 -9.60
CA HIS A 45 16.54 -2.12 -9.00
C HIS A 45 16.86 -3.52 -8.46
N ILE A 46 15.94 -4.48 -8.58
CA ILE A 46 16.10 -5.86 -8.13
C ILE A 46 15.64 -6.84 -9.22
N TYR A 47 16.11 -8.08 -9.17
CA TYR A 47 15.75 -9.16 -10.08
C TYR A 47 14.75 -10.16 -9.45
N ILE A 48 14.72 -10.25 -8.12
CA ILE A 48 13.75 -11.08 -7.40
C ILE A 48 12.36 -10.44 -7.33
N PRO A 49 11.27 -11.24 -7.23
CA PRO A 49 9.92 -10.70 -7.14
C PRO A 49 9.70 -9.79 -5.93
N LEU A 50 8.98 -8.69 -6.14
CA LEU A 50 8.42 -7.86 -5.08
C LEU A 50 6.91 -8.06 -5.01
N LEU A 51 6.42 -8.60 -3.90
CA LEU A 51 5.01 -8.88 -3.69
C LEU A 51 4.29 -7.59 -3.27
N HIS A 52 3.40 -7.11 -4.14
CA HIS A 52 2.61 -5.91 -3.85
C HIS A 52 1.39 -6.26 -3.00
N ILE A 53 1.19 -5.57 -1.88
CA ILE A 53 0.09 -5.87 -0.94
C ILE A 53 -1.30 -5.85 -1.59
N ALA A 54 -1.58 -4.86 -2.44
CA ALA A 54 -2.86 -4.78 -3.14
C ALA A 54 -3.08 -5.93 -4.16
N GLU A 55 -2.02 -6.42 -4.81
CA GLU A 55 -2.11 -7.58 -5.71
C GLU A 55 -2.44 -8.84 -4.90
N MET A 56 -1.79 -9.03 -3.75
CA MET A 56 -2.04 -10.17 -2.87
C MET A 56 -3.44 -10.11 -2.23
N THR A 57 -3.90 -8.92 -1.84
CA THR A 57 -5.28 -8.71 -1.38
C THR A 57 -6.29 -9.06 -2.48
N ALA A 58 -6.05 -8.64 -3.72
CA ALA A 58 -6.96 -8.95 -4.83
C ALA A 58 -7.06 -10.47 -5.09
N VAL A 59 -5.95 -11.19 -5.03
CA VAL A 59 -5.94 -12.66 -5.16
C VAL A 59 -6.85 -13.31 -4.11
N GLU A 60 -6.84 -12.80 -2.87
CA GLU A 60 -7.68 -13.36 -1.81
C GLU A 60 -9.17 -13.01 -1.98
N LEU A 61 -9.47 -11.79 -2.45
CA LEU A 61 -10.83 -11.37 -2.78
C LEU A 61 -11.41 -12.19 -3.94
N GLU A 62 -10.62 -12.43 -4.99
CA GLU A 62 -10.97 -13.27 -6.14
C GLU A 62 -11.29 -14.71 -5.70
N LYS A 63 -10.43 -15.32 -4.85
CA LYS A 63 -10.68 -16.65 -4.27
C LYS A 63 -11.96 -16.71 -3.46
N SER A 64 -12.28 -15.61 -2.77
CA SER A 64 -13.50 -15.48 -1.95
C SER A 64 -14.75 -15.15 -2.77
N GLY A 65 -14.62 -14.95 -4.09
CA GLY A 65 -15.72 -14.53 -4.96
C GLY A 65 -16.24 -13.12 -4.66
N ILE A 66 -15.43 -12.26 -4.02
CA ILE A 66 -15.80 -10.90 -3.64
C ILE A 66 -15.43 -9.96 -4.78
N THR A 67 -16.43 -9.29 -5.35
CA THR A 67 -16.24 -8.37 -6.50
C THR A 67 -16.49 -6.90 -6.15
N LYS A 68 -16.85 -6.59 -4.89
CA LYS A 68 -17.05 -5.23 -4.41
C LYS A 68 -16.60 -5.08 -2.96
N VAL A 69 -15.76 -4.07 -2.68
CA VAL A 69 -15.18 -3.83 -1.35
C VAL A 69 -15.19 -2.35 -0.96
N GLY A 70 -15.20 -2.08 0.34
CA GLY A 70 -14.86 -0.77 0.89
C GLY A 70 -13.36 -0.69 1.20
N LEU A 71 -12.68 0.37 0.78
CA LEU A 71 -11.27 0.62 1.12
C LEU A 71 -11.19 1.69 2.22
N LEU A 72 -10.73 1.28 3.40
CA LEU A 72 -10.46 2.15 4.54
C LEU A 72 -8.97 2.12 4.89
N GLY A 73 -8.43 3.26 5.29
CA GLY A 73 -7.03 3.43 5.66
C GLY A 73 -6.71 4.90 5.85
N THR A 74 -5.43 5.25 5.79
CA THR A 74 -5.05 6.67 5.75
C THR A 74 -5.61 7.35 4.51
N LYS A 75 -5.78 8.67 4.56
CA LYS A 75 -6.18 9.49 3.40
C LYS A 75 -5.37 9.15 2.15
N TYR A 76 -4.06 8.97 2.30
CA TYR A 76 -3.16 8.55 1.23
C TYR A 76 -3.55 7.21 0.62
N THR A 77 -3.86 6.20 1.44
CA THR A 77 -4.23 4.86 0.95
C THR A 77 -5.58 4.88 0.23
N MET A 78 -6.53 5.66 0.73
CA MET A 78 -7.88 5.72 0.17
C MET A 78 -7.96 6.55 -1.12
N GLN A 79 -7.15 7.61 -1.25
CA GLN A 79 -7.25 8.54 -2.38
C GLN A 79 -6.23 8.32 -3.50
N GLN A 80 -5.13 7.61 -3.26
CA GLN A 80 -4.09 7.40 -4.28
C GLN A 80 -4.35 6.13 -5.10
N ASP A 81 -3.90 6.16 -6.35
CA ASP A 81 -4.15 5.10 -7.32
C ASP A 81 -3.42 3.78 -7.04
N PHE A 82 -2.29 3.80 -6.31
CA PHE A 82 -1.42 2.63 -6.14
C PHE A 82 -2.09 1.41 -5.47
N TYR A 83 -3.17 1.61 -4.73
CA TYR A 83 -3.93 0.51 -4.13
C TYR A 83 -5.22 0.26 -4.90
N LYS A 84 -6.03 1.32 -5.07
CA LYS A 84 -7.35 1.26 -5.69
C LYS A 84 -7.28 0.74 -7.13
N CYS A 85 -6.39 1.28 -7.96
CA CYS A 85 -6.33 0.90 -9.38
C CYS A 85 -5.93 -0.56 -9.58
N ILE A 86 -5.12 -1.14 -8.67
CA ILE A 86 -4.76 -2.56 -8.75
C ILE A 86 -5.98 -3.46 -8.53
N LEU A 87 -6.83 -3.11 -7.56
CA LEU A 87 -8.07 -3.85 -7.31
C LEU A 87 -9.06 -3.69 -8.47
N GLU A 88 -9.27 -2.46 -8.94
CA GLU A 88 -10.19 -2.16 -10.05
C GLU A 88 -9.76 -2.83 -11.36
N ASN A 89 -8.46 -2.84 -11.67
CA ASN A 89 -7.90 -3.52 -12.84
C ASN A 89 -8.09 -5.05 -12.80
N ARG A 90 -8.36 -5.62 -11.63
CA ARG A 90 -8.70 -7.03 -11.42
C ARG A 90 -10.22 -7.28 -11.37
N GLY A 91 -11.03 -6.28 -11.72
CA GLY A 91 -12.49 -6.38 -11.75
C GLY A 91 -13.15 -6.31 -10.37
N ILE A 92 -12.43 -5.83 -9.34
CA ILE A 92 -12.96 -5.62 -8.00
C ILE A 92 -13.35 -4.14 -7.86
N HIS A 93 -14.64 -3.89 -7.71
CA HIS A 93 -15.16 -2.54 -7.53
C HIS A 93 -14.85 -2.01 -6.13
N VAL A 94 -14.11 -0.90 -6.05
CA VAL A 94 -13.66 -0.27 -4.81
C VAL A 94 -14.50 0.95 -4.50
N VAL A 95 -15.20 0.89 -3.37
CA VAL A 95 -15.92 2.03 -2.79
C VAL A 95 -15.00 2.71 -1.77
N ILE A 96 -14.84 4.02 -1.90
CA ILE A 96 -14.16 4.85 -0.91
C ILE A 96 -15.18 5.79 -0.25
N PRO A 97 -14.96 6.22 1.01
CA PRO A 97 -15.80 7.22 1.65
C PRO A 97 -15.78 8.57 0.89
N ASN A 98 -16.74 9.44 1.17
CA ASN A 98 -16.69 10.83 0.67
C ASN A 98 -15.56 11.63 1.36
N GLU A 99 -15.30 12.86 0.90
CA GLU A 99 -14.18 13.68 1.39
C GLU A 99 -14.21 13.89 2.90
N ASP A 100 -15.36 14.30 3.47
CA ASP A 100 -15.50 14.51 4.91
C ASP A 100 -15.24 13.24 5.73
N GLN A 101 -15.70 12.09 5.22
CA GLN A 101 -15.48 10.79 5.84
C GLN A 101 -14.03 10.33 5.72
N VAL A 102 -13.34 10.67 4.62
CA VAL A 102 -11.92 10.38 4.45
C VAL A 102 -11.09 11.14 5.48
N GLU A 103 -11.37 12.42 5.70
CA GLU A 103 -10.71 13.20 6.75
C GLU A 103 -10.99 12.61 8.14
N LEU A 104 -12.26 12.28 8.43
CA LEU A 104 -12.64 11.66 9.70
C LEU A 104 -11.86 10.37 9.98
N VAL A 105 -11.82 9.45 9.01
CA VAL A 105 -11.07 8.18 9.14
C VAL A 105 -9.58 8.45 9.34
N ASN A 106 -9.02 9.40 8.60
CA ASN A 106 -7.61 9.76 8.72
C ASN A 106 -7.27 10.35 10.10
N ASP A 107 -8.13 11.23 10.61
CA ASP A 107 -7.98 11.84 11.93
C ASP A 107 -8.09 10.81 13.05
N ILE A 108 -9.06 9.90 12.98
CA ILE A 108 -9.17 8.78 13.93
C ILE A 108 -7.89 7.94 13.91
N ILE A 109 -7.36 7.62 12.71
CA ILE A 109 -6.12 6.84 12.61
C ILE A 109 -4.95 7.54 13.31
N TYR A 110 -4.71 8.83 13.04
CA TYR A 110 -3.52 9.51 13.54
C TYR A 110 -3.66 10.07 14.95
N ASN A 111 -4.81 10.64 15.29
CA ASN A 111 -5.03 11.34 16.54
C ASN A 111 -5.65 10.46 17.63
N GLU A 112 -6.12 9.25 17.29
CA GLU A 112 -6.63 8.29 18.27
C GLU A 112 -5.87 6.96 18.20
N LEU A 113 -6.03 6.20 17.13
CA LEU A 113 -5.53 4.82 17.05
C LEU A 113 -4.00 4.73 17.17
N CYS A 114 -3.26 5.61 16.49
CA CYS A 114 -1.80 5.69 16.60
C CYS A 114 -1.31 6.12 18.00
N LEU A 115 -2.16 6.76 18.79
CA LEU A 115 -1.90 7.14 20.18
C LEU A 115 -2.41 6.10 21.19
N GLY A 116 -3.02 5.02 20.71
CA GLY A 116 -3.61 3.97 21.55
C GLY A 116 -4.95 4.36 22.19
N VAL A 117 -5.62 5.39 21.68
CA VAL A 117 -6.96 5.81 22.13
C VAL A 117 -8.01 5.08 21.31
N ILE A 118 -9.00 4.50 21.99
CA ILE A 118 -10.17 3.84 21.39
C ILE A 118 -11.41 4.42 22.06
N SER A 119 -12.29 5.04 21.29
CA SER A 119 -13.51 5.70 21.78
C SER A 119 -14.79 5.24 21.09
#